data_AF-T0FX03-F1
#
_entry.id   AF-T0FX03-F1
#
_cell.length_a   1.000
_cell.length_b   1.000
_cell.length_c   1.000
_cell.angle_alpha   90.00
_cell.angle_beta   90.00
_cell.angle_gamma   90.00
#
_symmetry.space_group_name_H-M   'P 1'
#
loop_
_entity.id
_entity.type
_entity.pdbx_description
1 polymer ?
#
loop_
_entity_poly.entity_id
_entity_poly.type
_entity_poly.pdbx_seq_one_letter_code
_entity_poly.pdbx_strand_id
1 'polypeptide(L)'
;MPIKVILNIFKRRLNFALPLRFSEEAVTAIRAHLVDRPESAFQVRIERKDGHTNVQVGYDRKKNLKTAHSYPVLVEIAEEDEICLEGSRIEWNRENNEFLIYPDVDLEIEYQIFLNRFKIRINRNVFKDDRTRTYANRSEFPDWFPIRAGELGISKVKIKGRIWTLTLVDRYKTKEILEIESSVADGILDYFSNFPVLRD
;
A
#
# COMPACT_ATOMS: atom_id res chain seq x y z
N MET A 1 -17.13 -2.59 33.60
CA MET A 1 -17.87 -2.53 32.32
C MET A 1 -16.92 -2.95 31.20
N PRO A 2 -17.18 -4.06 30.48
CA PRO A 2 -16.32 -4.42 29.36
C PRO A 2 -16.74 -3.60 28.14
N ILE A 3 -15.81 -2.84 27.58
CA ILE A 3 -15.97 -2.26 26.24
C ILE A 3 -15.90 -3.44 25.26
N LYS A 4 -17.05 -3.86 24.76
CA LYS A 4 -17.13 -4.70 23.56
C LYS A 4 -16.66 -3.84 22.40
N VAL A 5 -15.37 -3.95 22.05
CA VAL A 5 -14.93 -3.58 20.71
C VAL A 5 -15.51 -4.64 19.78
N ILE A 6 -16.68 -4.36 19.20
CA ILE A 6 -17.15 -5.11 18.04
C ILE A 6 -16.34 -4.57 16.86
N LEU A 7 -15.12 -5.07 16.72
CA LEU A 7 -14.48 -5.11 15.42
C LEU A 7 -15.37 -6.04 14.60
N ASN A 8 -16.14 -5.47 13.66
CA ASN A 8 -16.70 -6.25 12.56
C ASN A 8 -15.50 -6.78 11.76
N ILE A 9 -14.91 -7.88 12.23
CA ILE A 9 -13.95 -8.70 11.51
C ILE A 9 -14.78 -9.37 10.42
N PHE A 10 -15.02 -8.62 9.34
CA PHE A 10 -15.51 -9.20 8.11
C PHE A 10 -14.46 -10.22 7.68
N LYS A 11 -14.75 -11.51 7.87
CA LYS A 11 -14.10 -12.61 7.17
C LYS A 11 -14.44 -12.50 5.68
N ARG A 12 -13.96 -11.48 5.00
CA ARG A 12 -13.96 -11.43 3.53
C ARG A 12 -12.79 -12.28 3.07
N ARG A 13 -13.06 -13.18 2.12
CA ARG A 13 -11.98 -13.73 1.29
C ARG A 13 -11.27 -12.51 0.70
N LEU A 14 -9.99 -12.33 1.04
CA LEU A 14 -9.13 -11.34 0.39
C LEU A 14 -9.07 -11.72 -1.09
N ASN A 15 -9.96 -11.15 -1.89
CA ASN A 15 -10.10 -11.46 -3.30
C ASN A 15 -8.85 -11.01 -4.07
N PHE A 16 -8.68 -11.53 -5.29
CA PHE A 16 -7.67 -11.08 -6.24
C PHE A 16 -7.59 -9.55 -6.26
N ALA A 17 -6.36 -9.04 -6.33
CA ALA A 17 -6.17 -7.62 -6.42
C ALA A 17 -6.81 -7.14 -7.72
N LEU A 18 -7.70 -6.16 -7.60
CA LEU A 18 -8.18 -5.46 -8.78
C LEU A 18 -7.04 -4.53 -9.25
N PRO A 19 -6.88 -4.36 -10.56
CA PRO A 19 -6.00 -3.30 -11.07
C PRO A 19 -6.41 -1.94 -10.50
N LEU A 20 -5.49 -0.97 -10.53
CA LEU A 20 -5.80 0.44 -10.29
C LEU A 20 -7.03 0.87 -11.09
N ARG A 21 -8.03 1.44 -10.43
CA ARG A 21 -9.30 1.85 -11.06
C ARG A 21 -9.31 3.35 -11.33
N PHE A 22 -10.11 3.75 -12.32
CA PHE A 22 -10.34 5.14 -12.66
C PHE A 22 -11.85 5.41 -12.65
N SER A 23 -12.28 6.53 -12.09
CA SER A 23 -13.67 6.98 -12.29
C SER A 23 -13.92 7.38 -13.74
N GLU A 24 -15.18 7.41 -14.17
CA GLU A 24 -15.53 7.83 -15.53
C GLU A 24 -15.09 9.28 -15.81
N GLU A 25 -15.16 10.15 -14.80
CA GLU A 25 -14.69 11.53 -14.88
C GLU A 25 -13.18 11.60 -15.05
N ALA A 26 -12.41 10.78 -14.31
CA ALA A 26 -10.96 10.69 -14.47
C ALA A 26 -10.60 10.20 -15.86
N VAL A 27 -11.25 9.14 -16.36
CA VAL A 27 -11.06 8.65 -17.72
C VAL A 27 -11.34 9.73 -18.75
N THR A 28 -12.43 10.49 -18.57
CA THR A 28 -12.82 11.58 -19.48
C THR A 28 -11.80 12.71 -19.46
N ALA A 29 -11.36 13.15 -18.28
CA ALA A 29 -10.36 14.20 -18.13
C ALA A 29 -9.02 13.81 -18.75
N ILE A 30 -8.56 12.58 -18.51
CA ILE A 30 -7.33 12.04 -19.08
C ILE A 30 -7.43 11.97 -20.60
N ARG A 31 -8.50 11.38 -21.13
CA ARG A 31 -8.68 11.26 -22.59
C ARG A 31 -8.71 12.62 -23.25
N ALA A 32 -9.48 13.58 -22.71
CA ALA A 32 -9.55 14.95 -23.21
C ALA A 32 -8.17 15.61 -23.23
N HIS A 33 -7.35 15.42 -22.20
CA HIS A 33 -5.99 15.96 -22.16
C HIS A 33 -5.07 15.30 -23.20
N LEU A 34 -5.24 14.01 -23.47
CA LEU A 34 -4.38 13.24 -24.37
C LEU A 34 -4.77 13.35 -25.86
N VAL A 35 -5.98 13.83 -26.20
CA VAL A 35 -6.48 13.91 -27.60
C VAL A 35 -5.46 14.57 -28.54
N ASP A 36 -4.96 15.75 -28.15
CA ASP A 36 -4.03 16.54 -28.98
C ASP A 36 -2.56 16.30 -28.62
N ARG A 37 -2.28 15.29 -27.77
CA ARG A 37 -0.95 15.00 -27.24
C ARG A 37 -0.58 13.53 -27.49
N PRO A 38 -0.41 13.11 -28.75
CA PRO A 38 -0.18 11.72 -29.11
C PRO A 38 1.15 11.15 -28.60
N GLU A 39 2.08 11.99 -28.16
CA GLU A 39 3.37 11.61 -27.57
C GLU A 39 3.33 11.53 -26.03
N SER A 40 2.19 11.83 -25.40
CA SER A 40 2.03 11.86 -23.95
C SER A 40 1.20 10.69 -23.42
N ALA A 41 1.42 10.32 -22.17
CA ALA A 41 0.61 9.36 -21.43
C ALA A 41 0.30 9.89 -20.02
N PHE A 42 -0.71 9.32 -19.39
CA PHE A 42 -1.00 9.60 -17.98
C PHE A 42 -0.02 8.82 -17.11
N GLN A 43 0.88 9.51 -16.42
CA GLN A 43 1.89 8.89 -15.58
C GLN A 43 1.38 8.75 -14.16
N VAL A 44 1.59 7.58 -13.58
CA VAL A 44 1.37 7.30 -12.16
C VAL A 44 2.67 6.75 -11.59
N ARG A 45 3.18 7.39 -10.53
CA ARG A 45 4.44 7.01 -9.88
C ARG A 45 4.28 7.04 -8.38
N ILE A 46 4.93 6.11 -7.70
CA ILE A 46 5.13 6.15 -6.26
C ILE A 46 6.52 6.69 -5.94
N GLU A 47 6.57 7.81 -5.23
CA GLU A 47 7.78 8.27 -4.58
C GLU A 47 7.89 7.65 -3.18
N ARG A 48 9.02 7.00 -2.92
CA ARG A 48 9.33 6.38 -1.62
C ARG A 48 10.50 7.14 -1.02
N LYS A 49 10.31 7.79 0.13
CA LYS A 49 11.37 8.52 0.82
C LYS A 49 11.14 8.51 2.33
N ASP A 50 12.17 8.20 3.11
CA ASP A 50 12.17 8.27 4.57
C ASP A 50 11.00 7.52 5.25
N GLY A 51 10.63 6.34 4.72
CA GLY A 51 9.49 5.55 5.21
C GLY A 51 8.11 6.07 4.81
N HIS A 52 8.03 7.15 4.02
CA HIS A 52 6.82 7.70 3.46
C HIS A 52 6.67 7.36 1.98
N THR A 53 5.41 7.24 1.57
CA THR A 53 5.02 6.87 0.21
C THR A 53 4.04 7.91 -0.32
N ASN A 54 4.40 8.60 -1.40
CA ASN A 54 3.52 9.57 -2.05
C ASN A 54 3.21 9.12 -3.48
N VAL A 55 1.96 9.24 -3.92
CA VAL A 55 1.57 8.96 -5.30
C VAL A 55 1.51 10.26 -6.07
N GLN A 56 2.32 10.33 -7.12
CA GLN A 56 2.28 11.41 -8.10
C GLN A 56 1.54 10.94 -9.33
N VAL A 57 0.63 11.79 -9.79
CA VAL A 57 -0.14 11.59 -11.02
C VAL A 57 -0.01 12.82 -11.91
N GLY A 58 0.07 12.61 -13.21
CA GLY A 58 0.24 13.70 -14.15
C GLY A 58 0.37 13.22 -15.58
N TYR A 59 0.98 14.04 -16.42
CA TYR A 59 1.20 13.74 -17.83
C TYR A 59 2.68 13.88 -18.15
N ASP A 60 3.25 12.87 -18.82
CA ASP A 60 4.65 12.85 -19.24
C ASP A 60 4.74 12.28 -20.67
N ARG A 61 5.90 12.42 -21.30
CA ARG A 61 6.19 11.80 -22.60
C ARG A 61 6.19 10.28 -22.45
N LYS A 62 5.59 9.61 -23.45
CA LYS A 62 5.58 8.15 -23.55
C LYS A 62 7.00 7.57 -23.52
N LYS A 63 7.23 6.65 -22.60
CA LYS A 63 8.43 5.82 -22.42
C LYS A 63 8.22 4.38 -22.90
N ASN A 64 7.02 4.02 -23.39
CA ASN A 64 6.66 2.68 -23.88
C ASN A 64 6.78 1.58 -22.80
N LEU A 65 6.47 1.92 -21.55
CA LEU A 65 6.40 0.94 -20.48
C LEU A 65 5.18 0.03 -20.67
N LYS A 66 5.37 -1.28 -20.50
CA LYS A 66 4.27 -2.25 -20.50
C LYS A 66 3.69 -2.36 -19.09
N THR A 67 2.40 -2.06 -18.96
CA THR A 67 1.64 -2.31 -17.75
C THR A 67 1.29 -3.78 -17.62
N ALA A 68 1.16 -4.27 -16.39
CA ALA A 68 0.70 -5.62 -16.10
C ALA A 68 -0.79 -5.81 -16.44
N HIS A 69 -1.58 -4.73 -16.32
CA HIS A 69 -3.01 -4.72 -16.61
C HIS A 69 -3.37 -3.81 -17.79
N SER A 70 -4.53 -4.06 -18.39
CA SER A 70 -5.11 -3.18 -19.41
C SER A 70 -5.95 -2.09 -18.74
N TYR A 71 -5.69 -0.84 -19.09
CA TYR A 71 -6.38 0.32 -18.55
C TYR A 71 -7.29 0.99 -19.60
N PRO A 72 -8.38 1.66 -19.17
CA PRO A 72 -9.29 2.38 -20.08
C PRO A 72 -8.66 3.63 -20.71
N VAL A 73 -7.47 4.04 -20.25
CA VAL A 73 -6.68 5.15 -20.75
C VAL A 73 -5.24 4.72 -20.91
N LEU A 74 -4.46 5.49 -21.67
CA LEU A 74 -3.03 5.23 -21.80
C LEU A 74 -2.32 5.66 -20.51
N VAL A 75 -1.95 4.67 -19.71
CA VAL A 75 -1.26 4.84 -18.43
C VAL A 75 0.20 4.41 -18.57
N GLU A 76 1.10 5.17 -17.98
CA GLU A 76 2.46 4.75 -17.70
C GLU A 76 2.67 4.61 -16.19
N ILE A 77 2.98 3.40 -15.78
CA ILE A 77 3.23 3.04 -14.39
C ILE A 77 4.32 1.96 -14.38
N ALA A 78 5.26 2.07 -13.44
CA ALA A 78 6.25 1.02 -13.23
C ALA A 78 5.57 -0.21 -12.61
N GLU A 79 6.00 -1.42 -12.99
CA GLU A 79 5.41 -2.69 -12.50
C GLU A 79 5.29 -2.72 -10.97
N GLU A 80 6.35 -2.31 -10.25
CA GLU A 80 6.39 -2.29 -8.79
C GLU A 80 5.39 -1.31 -8.17
N ASP A 81 5.14 -0.18 -8.83
CA ASP A 81 4.16 0.82 -8.41
C ASP A 81 2.74 0.33 -8.71
N GLU A 82 2.54 -0.32 -9.85
CA GLU A 82 1.25 -0.92 -10.26
C GLU A 82 0.78 -1.94 -9.22
N ILE A 83 1.69 -2.79 -8.74
CA ILE A 83 1.42 -3.78 -7.69
C ILE A 83 1.04 -3.10 -6.37
N CYS A 84 1.70 -2.01 -5.99
CA CYS A 84 1.41 -1.30 -4.74
C CYS A 84 0.07 -0.54 -4.78
N LEU A 85 -0.39 -0.17 -5.98
CA LEU A 85 -1.65 0.56 -6.21
C LEU A 85 -2.85 -0.35 -6.47
N GLU A 86 -2.68 -1.67 -6.47
CA GLU A 86 -3.76 -2.64 -6.57
C GLU A 86 -4.95 -2.30 -5.63
N GLY A 87 -6.16 -2.33 -6.19
CA GLY A 87 -7.42 -2.00 -5.50
C GLY A 87 -7.74 -0.50 -5.42
N SER A 88 -6.72 0.36 -5.48
CA SER A 88 -6.89 1.82 -5.36
C SER A 88 -7.71 2.39 -6.52
N ARG A 89 -8.26 3.59 -6.31
CA ARG A 89 -9.08 4.30 -7.30
C ARG A 89 -8.59 5.72 -7.49
N ILE A 90 -8.40 6.15 -8.73
CA ILE A 90 -8.18 7.55 -9.11
C ILE A 90 -9.50 8.17 -9.52
N GLU A 91 -9.78 9.35 -8.99
CA GLU A 91 -10.93 10.19 -9.35
C GLU A 91 -10.47 11.56 -9.83
N TRP A 92 -11.34 12.25 -10.56
CA TRP A 92 -11.12 13.63 -10.95
C TRP A 92 -12.02 14.55 -10.11
N ASN A 93 -11.39 15.40 -9.31
CA ASN A 93 -12.08 16.46 -8.60
C ASN A 93 -12.22 17.67 -9.52
N ARG A 94 -13.46 17.92 -9.97
CA ARG A 94 -13.79 19.03 -10.86
C ARG A 94 -13.68 20.41 -10.20
N GLU A 95 -13.88 20.49 -8.89
CA GLU A 95 -13.86 21.76 -8.17
C GLU A 95 -12.44 22.31 -8.12
N ASN A 96 -11.47 21.45 -7.82
CA ASN A 96 -10.06 21.83 -7.68
C ASN A 96 -9.23 21.57 -8.94
N ASN A 97 -9.80 20.93 -9.97
CA ASN A 97 -9.10 20.47 -11.17
C ASN A 97 -7.88 19.60 -10.87
N GLU A 98 -8.07 18.59 -10.01
CA GLU A 98 -7.00 17.70 -9.58
C GLU A 98 -7.43 16.23 -9.59
N PHE A 99 -6.45 15.34 -9.69
CA PHE A 99 -6.67 13.92 -9.53
C PHE A 99 -6.50 13.54 -8.06
N LEU A 100 -7.49 12.84 -7.52
CA LEU A 100 -7.47 12.29 -6.17
C LEU A 100 -7.26 10.79 -6.24
N ILE A 101 -6.47 10.23 -5.32
CA ILE A 101 -6.30 8.79 -5.19
C ILE A 101 -6.89 8.30 -3.87
N TYR A 102 -7.73 7.26 -3.97
CA TYR A 102 -8.37 6.60 -2.85
C TYR A 102 -7.74 5.21 -2.67
N PRO A 103 -6.94 5.00 -1.61
CA PRO A 103 -6.39 3.70 -1.28
C PRO A 103 -7.50 2.74 -0.85
N ASP A 104 -7.52 1.53 -1.39
CA ASP A 104 -8.36 0.42 -0.91
C ASP A 104 -7.50 -0.56 -0.10
N VAL A 105 -7.14 -0.21 1.13
CA VAL A 105 -6.26 -1.03 2.00
C VAL A 105 -7.10 -1.72 3.07
N ASP A 106 -6.98 -3.05 3.13
CA ASP A 106 -7.56 -3.88 4.19
C ASP A 106 -6.43 -4.64 4.88
N LEU A 107 -6.41 -4.57 6.21
CA LEU A 107 -5.34 -5.05 7.06
C LEU A 107 -5.92 -5.86 8.24
N GLU A 108 -5.48 -7.11 8.35
CA GLU A 108 -5.76 -7.96 9.49
C GLU A 108 -4.46 -8.29 10.22
N ILE A 109 -4.40 -8.01 11.53
CA ILE A 109 -3.27 -8.36 12.39
C ILE A 109 -3.71 -9.39 13.42
N GLU A 110 -2.91 -10.44 13.57
CA GLU A 110 -3.15 -11.54 14.49
C GLU A 110 -1.87 -11.77 15.31
N TYR A 111 -1.93 -11.54 16.62
CA TYR A 111 -0.83 -11.90 17.51
C TYR A 111 -0.86 -13.40 17.86
N GLN A 112 0.22 -14.11 17.54
CA GLN A 112 0.36 -15.54 17.79
C GLN A 112 1.22 -15.78 19.02
N ILE A 113 0.59 -15.77 20.21
CA ILE A 113 1.24 -15.84 21.54
C ILE A 113 2.31 -16.94 21.63
N PHE A 114 1.99 -18.17 21.21
CA PHE A 114 2.92 -19.30 21.32
C PHE A 114 4.18 -19.16 20.46
N LEU A 115 4.06 -18.44 19.35
CA LEU A 115 5.14 -18.24 18.38
C LEU A 115 5.81 -16.87 18.53
N ASN A 116 5.38 -16.06 19.51
CA ASN A 116 5.86 -14.72 19.80
C ASN A 116 6.01 -13.85 18.54
N ARG A 117 4.95 -13.78 17.73
CA ARG A 117 4.98 -13.09 16.45
C ARG A 117 3.62 -12.54 16.05
N PHE A 118 3.62 -11.46 15.28
CA PHE A 118 2.45 -11.00 14.55
C PHE A 118 2.39 -11.67 13.19
N LYS A 119 1.20 -12.14 12.83
CA LYS A 119 0.85 -12.52 11.47
C LYS A 119 -0.08 -11.47 10.91
N ILE A 120 0.31 -10.90 9.79
CA ILE A 120 -0.39 -9.79 9.16
C ILE A 120 -0.85 -10.26 7.79
N ARG A 121 -2.11 -9.99 7.46
CA ARG A 121 -2.67 -10.21 6.13
C ARG A 121 -3.10 -8.87 5.58
N ILE A 122 -2.65 -8.55 4.37
CA ILE A 122 -3.02 -7.32 3.67
C ILE A 122 -3.61 -7.66 2.29
N ASN A 123 -4.50 -6.84 1.76
CA ASN A 123 -5.17 -7.10 0.48
C ASN A 123 -4.32 -6.86 -0.79
N ARG A 124 -3.07 -6.42 -0.64
CA ARG A 124 -2.18 -6.07 -1.75
C ARG A 124 -0.75 -6.57 -1.53
N ASN A 125 -0.02 -6.71 -2.63
CA ASN A 125 1.38 -7.13 -2.60
C ASN A 125 2.31 -5.91 -2.46
N VAL A 126 3.49 -6.14 -1.85
CA VAL A 126 4.60 -5.18 -1.88
C VAL A 126 5.55 -5.48 -3.03
N PHE A 127 5.55 -6.73 -3.50
CA PHE A 127 6.50 -7.24 -4.46
C PHE A 127 5.78 -8.02 -5.55
N LYS A 128 6.38 -8.07 -6.75
CA LYS A 128 5.81 -8.74 -7.93
C LYS A 128 5.60 -10.23 -7.82
N ASP A 129 6.30 -10.87 -6.89
CA ASP A 129 6.25 -12.32 -6.71
C ASP A 129 5.99 -12.71 -5.26
N ASP A 130 5.41 -13.89 -5.10
CA ASP A 130 5.20 -14.52 -3.80
C ASP A 130 6.48 -15.15 -3.24
N ARG A 131 7.66 -14.77 -3.75
CA ARG A 131 8.92 -15.23 -3.20
C ARG A 131 9.06 -14.69 -1.78
N THR A 132 9.48 -15.57 -0.91
CA THR A 132 9.69 -15.23 0.48
C THR A 132 10.90 -14.30 0.59
N ARG A 133 10.69 -13.12 1.16
CA ARG A 133 11.75 -12.20 1.57
C ARG A 133 11.85 -12.21 3.08
N THR A 134 13.06 -12.31 3.60
CA THR A 134 13.32 -12.41 5.04
C THR A 134 14.39 -11.40 5.41
N TYR A 135 14.10 -10.57 6.40
CA TYR A 135 14.98 -9.56 6.95
C TYR A 135 15.18 -9.86 8.44
N ALA A 136 16.41 -10.05 8.87
CA ALA A 136 16.73 -10.37 10.27
C ALA A 136 17.62 -9.31 10.92
N ASN A 137 18.39 -8.56 10.12
CA ASN A 137 19.22 -7.46 10.61
C ASN A 137 18.60 -6.11 10.24
N ARG A 138 18.76 -5.10 11.12
CA ARG A 138 18.24 -3.74 10.87
C ARG A 138 18.76 -3.13 9.57
N SER A 139 20.00 -3.43 9.19
CA SER A 139 20.63 -2.96 7.96
C SER A 139 20.14 -3.66 6.69
N GLU A 140 19.37 -4.75 6.81
CA GLU A 140 18.83 -5.48 5.66
C GLU A 140 17.44 -4.97 5.26
N PHE A 141 16.80 -4.17 6.10
CA PHE A 141 15.51 -3.61 5.76
C PHE A 141 15.66 -2.60 4.63
N PRO A 142 14.79 -2.67 3.61
CA PRO A 142 14.73 -1.62 2.60
C PRO A 142 14.47 -0.25 3.24
N ASP A 143 15.06 0.82 2.69
CA ASP A 143 14.89 2.18 3.22
C ASP A 143 13.43 2.66 3.24
N TRP A 144 12.59 2.07 2.38
CA TRP A 144 11.15 2.35 2.31
C TRP A 144 10.32 1.48 3.26
N PHE A 145 10.93 0.53 3.97
CA PHE A 145 10.19 -0.43 4.80
C PHE A 145 9.50 0.30 5.96
N PRO A 146 8.17 0.15 6.11
CA PRO A 146 7.41 1.09 6.94
C PRO A 146 7.40 0.77 8.42
N ILE A 147 7.95 -0.38 8.82
CA ILE A 147 7.94 -0.82 10.20
C ILE A 147 9.30 -0.54 10.82
N ARG A 148 9.32 0.28 11.86
CA ARG A 148 10.50 0.57 12.68
C ARG A 148 10.85 -0.63 13.56
N ALA A 149 11.31 -1.70 12.92
CA ALA A 149 11.54 -3.01 13.54
C ALA A 149 12.41 -2.92 14.79
N GLY A 150 13.37 -1.99 14.78
CA GLY A 150 14.24 -1.74 15.92
C GLY A 150 13.55 -1.19 17.16
N GLU A 151 12.68 -0.21 17.00
CA GLU A 151 11.98 0.46 18.11
C GLU A 151 10.89 -0.45 18.70
N LEU A 152 10.32 -1.31 17.87
CA LEU A 152 9.21 -2.21 18.23
C LEU A 152 9.68 -3.60 18.72
N GLY A 153 10.98 -3.81 18.92
CA GLY A 153 11.50 -5.09 19.38
C GLY A 153 11.26 -6.25 18.40
N ILE A 154 11.23 -5.97 17.10
CA ILE A 154 11.05 -6.98 16.04
C ILE A 154 12.43 -7.49 15.62
N SER A 155 12.67 -8.78 15.83
CA SER A 155 13.91 -9.46 15.48
C SER A 155 13.96 -9.93 14.03
N LYS A 156 12.79 -10.18 13.42
CA LYS A 156 12.71 -10.76 12.09
C LYS A 156 11.41 -10.40 11.40
N VAL A 157 11.50 -10.03 10.13
CA VAL A 157 10.35 -9.86 9.24
C VAL A 157 10.45 -10.85 8.09
N LYS A 158 9.33 -11.52 7.81
CA LYS A 158 9.16 -12.39 6.65
C LYS A 158 7.96 -11.93 5.85
N ILE A 159 8.15 -11.63 4.58
CA ILE A 159 7.07 -11.24 3.65
C ILE A 159 6.96 -12.31 2.58
N LYS A 160 5.75 -12.85 2.40
CA LYS A 160 5.42 -13.79 1.32
C LYS A 160 4.10 -13.35 0.70
N GLY A 161 4.19 -12.64 -0.44
CA GLY A 161 3.05 -11.97 -1.04
C GLY A 161 2.35 -11.06 -0.03
N ARG A 162 1.07 -11.36 0.21
CA ARG A 162 0.14 -10.63 1.10
C ARG A 162 0.28 -10.94 2.58
N ILE A 163 1.14 -11.88 2.97
CA ILE A 163 1.27 -12.33 4.35
C ILE A 163 2.63 -11.89 4.89
N TRP A 164 2.59 -11.09 5.94
CA TRP A 164 3.78 -10.64 6.65
C TRP A 164 3.82 -11.31 8.02
N THR A 165 5.02 -11.64 8.47
CA THR A 165 5.25 -12.25 9.77
C THR A 165 6.36 -11.51 10.48
N LEU A 166 6.07 -10.94 11.64
CA LEU A 166 6.97 -10.11 12.43
C LEU A 166 7.24 -10.85 13.73
N THR A 167 8.44 -11.37 13.91
CA THR A 167 8.85 -12.06 15.15
C THR A 167 9.40 -11.06 16.14
N LEU A 168 8.95 -11.14 17.39
CA LEU A 168 9.41 -10.29 18.47
C LEU A 168 10.66 -10.89 19.14
N VAL A 169 11.54 -10.02 19.64
CA VAL A 169 12.72 -10.40 20.42
C VAL A 169 12.28 -11.05 21.73
N ASP A 170 11.43 -10.35 22.49
CA ASP A 170 10.97 -10.76 23.80
C ASP A 170 9.46 -11.03 23.82
N ARG A 171 8.99 -11.68 24.89
CA ARG A 171 7.56 -11.80 25.17
C ARG A 171 7.11 -10.59 25.98
N TYR A 172 6.11 -9.90 25.46
CA TYR A 172 5.58 -8.68 26.06
C TYR A 172 4.26 -8.94 26.80
N LYS A 173 3.89 -8.02 27.70
CA LYS A 173 2.59 -8.01 28.35
C LYS A 173 1.50 -7.62 27.35
N THR A 174 0.25 -7.97 27.65
CA THR A 174 -0.89 -7.69 26.75
C THR A 174 -0.97 -6.21 26.33
N LYS A 175 -0.69 -5.26 27.23
CA LYS A 175 -0.72 -3.83 26.92
C LYS A 175 0.32 -3.45 25.85
N GLU A 176 1.55 -3.92 26.02
CA GLU A 176 2.66 -3.67 25.11
C GLU A 176 2.42 -4.33 23.75
N ILE A 177 1.82 -5.53 23.72
CA ILE A 177 1.40 -6.19 22.48
C ILE A 177 0.41 -5.32 21.70
N LEU A 178 -0.56 -4.71 22.37
CA LEU A 178 -1.52 -3.80 21.73
C LEU A 178 -0.85 -2.53 21.19
N GLU A 179 0.12 -1.97 21.92
CA GLU A 179 0.89 -0.80 21.47
C GLU A 179 1.74 -1.12 20.23
N ILE A 180 2.38 -2.30 20.20
CA ILE A 180 3.13 -2.77 19.03
C ILE A 180 2.18 -3.05 17.86
N GLU A 181 1.03 -3.69 18.12
CA GLU A 181 0.01 -3.97 17.10
C GLU A 181 -0.48 -2.68 16.43
N SER A 182 -0.86 -1.67 17.21
CA SER A 182 -1.24 -0.35 16.70
C SER A 182 -0.11 0.28 15.88
N SER A 183 1.11 0.28 16.41
CA SER A 183 2.25 0.90 15.70
C SER A 183 2.56 0.20 14.36
N VAL A 184 2.41 -1.12 14.31
CA VAL A 184 2.55 -1.91 13.09
C VAL A 184 1.42 -1.61 12.11
N ALA A 185 0.18 -1.52 12.61
CA ALA A 185 -0.98 -1.19 11.79
C ALA A 185 -0.82 0.20 11.16
N ASP A 186 -0.50 1.20 11.97
CA ASP A 186 -0.30 2.57 11.54
C ASP A 186 0.83 2.66 10.52
N GLY A 187 1.97 2.01 10.74
CA GLY A 187 3.07 2.01 9.76
C GLY A 187 2.67 1.40 8.41
N ILE A 188 1.96 0.27 8.40
CA ILE A 188 1.52 -0.37 7.15
C ILE A 188 0.45 0.47 6.45
N LEU A 189 -0.51 1.00 7.21
CA LEU A 189 -1.54 1.89 6.67
C LEU A 189 -0.90 3.17 6.14
N ASP A 190 0.09 3.73 6.82
CA ASP A 190 0.76 4.93 6.37
C ASP A 190 1.47 4.69 5.03
N TYR A 191 2.14 3.54 4.90
CA TYR A 191 2.82 3.16 3.67
C TYR A 191 1.90 3.01 2.46
N PHE A 192 0.69 2.48 2.66
CA PHE A 192 -0.24 2.18 1.57
C PHE A 192 -1.38 3.17 1.41
N SER A 193 -1.64 4.00 2.42
CA SER A 193 -2.80 4.88 2.51
C SER A 193 -2.46 6.34 2.76
N ASN A 194 -1.27 6.69 3.26
CA ASN A 194 -0.89 8.09 3.50
C ASN A 194 -0.43 8.78 2.21
N PHE A 195 -1.22 8.58 1.15
CA PHE A 195 -1.27 9.51 0.04
C PHE A 195 -1.78 10.84 0.62
N PRO A 196 -1.11 11.97 0.35
CA PRO A 196 -1.33 13.20 1.08
C PRO A 196 -2.82 13.55 1.06
N VAL A 197 -3.39 13.75 2.26
CA VAL A 197 -4.56 14.60 2.39
C VAL A 197 -4.09 15.98 1.96
N LEU A 198 -4.70 16.51 0.90
CA LEU A 198 -4.56 17.92 0.53
C LEU A 198 -4.68 18.76 1.81
N ARG A 199 -3.58 19.43 2.16
CA ARG A 199 -3.65 20.56 3.07
C ARG A 199 -4.17 21.72 2.24
N ASP A 200 -5.38 22.18 2.58
CA ASP A 200 -5.76 23.58 2.35
C ASP A 200 -4.77 24.52 3.07
#